data_AF-A0A3M2KZD1-F1
#
_entry.id   AF-A0A3M2KZD1-F1
#
_cell.length_a   1.000
_cell.length_b   1.000
_cell.length_c   1.000
_cell.angle_alpha   90.00
_cell.angle_beta   90.00
_cell.angle_gamma   90.00
#
_symmetry.space_group_name_H-M   'P 1'
#
loop_
_entity.id
_entity.type
_entity.pdbx_description
1 polymer ?
#
loop_
_entity_poly.entity_id
_entity_poly.type
_entity_poly.pdbx_seq_one_letter_code
_entity_poly.pdbx_strand_id
1 'polypeptide(L)'
;MSERRVLGDFLRARRDRIQPAQVGLLVETGRRQTPGLRREEVATMAGLSVDYYIRLEQGRDTNPSMAVLDALAAALRLDEDEHAHLYNLARGVAGRRPRPRAPQTPARPGLVQLLESVRPTPAFVLDQVSNLLAANPEGLRLLSGVGDWEPADRNLIRYVFTHPEARFVFEDWEGMAMDCVAHLRTVQGNDPGSLALAALTTELCAASAEFERLWAHYDVRTKRGARRVFRHAGLGRFALTSEILSTPDGQRFVAFQAAPDSPDSDALTLLGLVGDGVPSCSEHAERERP
;
A
#
# COMPACT_ATOMS: atom_id res chain seq x y z
N MET A 1 -12.67 10.13 -8.44
CA MET A 1 -11.91 11.34 -8.83
C MET A 1 -11.58 11.24 -10.32
N SER A 2 -11.32 12.36 -11.04
CA SER A 2 -10.92 12.28 -12.46
C SER A 2 -9.45 11.88 -12.58
N GLU A 3 -9.10 11.01 -13.53
CA GLU A 3 -7.73 10.52 -13.78
C GLU A 3 -6.71 11.65 -13.92
N ARG A 4 -7.14 12.78 -14.51
CA ARG A 4 -6.31 13.97 -14.69
C ARG A 4 -5.89 14.61 -13.37
N ARG A 5 -6.78 14.58 -12.37
CA ARG A 5 -6.46 15.10 -11.03
C ARG A 5 -5.44 14.22 -10.33
N VAL A 6 -5.52 12.90 -10.51
CA VAL A 6 -4.58 11.94 -9.90
C VAL A 6 -3.15 12.16 -10.43
N LEU A 7 -2.99 12.39 -11.74
CA LEU A 7 -1.69 12.77 -12.32
C LEU A 7 -1.17 14.11 -11.76
N GLY A 8 -2.02 15.12 -11.72
CA GLY A 8 -1.65 16.44 -11.20
C GLY A 8 -1.28 16.43 -9.71
N ASP A 9 -2.02 15.67 -8.90
CA ASP A 9 -1.77 15.52 -7.47
C ASP A 9 -0.47 14.75 -7.20
N PHE A 10 -0.15 13.72 -7.99
CA PHE A 10 1.14 13.02 -7.93
C PHE A 10 2.31 13.98 -8.24
N LEU A 11 2.22 14.75 -9.33
CA LEU A 11 3.28 15.71 -9.70
C LEU A 11 3.48 16.79 -8.64
N ARG A 12 2.38 17.31 -8.08
CA ARG A 12 2.42 18.28 -6.99
C ARG A 12 3.12 17.71 -5.75
N ALA A 13 2.74 16.51 -5.33
CA ALA A 13 3.33 15.85 -4.17
C ALA A 13 4.83 15.62 -4.34
N ARG A 14 5.27 15.16 -5.53
CA ARG A 14 6.70 14.96 -5.82
C ARG A 14 7.47 16.28 -5.83
N ARG A 15 6.91 17.33 -6.44
CA ARG A 15 7.51 18.68 -6.46
C ARG A 15 7.68 19.24 -5.05
N ASP A 16 6.67 19.11 -4.19
CA ASP A 16 6.70 19.66 -2.83
C ASP A 16 7.71 18.93 -1.93
N ARG A 17 8.10 17.70 -2.29
CA ARG A 17 9.06 16.87 -1.53
C ARG A 17 10.51 17.15 -1.88
N ILE A 18 10.84 17.30 -3.16
CA ILE A 18 12.24 17.45 -3.58
C ILE A 18 12.79 18.81 -3.16
N GLN A 19 13.90 18.78 -2.44
CA GLN A 19 14.57 19.96 -1.95
C GLN A 19 15.44 20.58 -3.05
N PRO A 20 15.50 21.91 -3.17
CA PRO A 20 16.30 22.60 -4.20
C PRO A 20 17.77 22.18 -4.20
N ALA A 21 18.34 21.99 -3.01
CA ALA A 21 19.72 21.55 -2.84
C ALA A 21 19.98 20.16 -3.46
N GLN A 22 18.98 19.28 -3.53
CA GLN A 22 19.11 17.94 -4.11
C GLN A 22 19.22 17.96 -5.65
N VAL A 23 18.87 19.09 -6.28
CA VAL A 23 18.99 19.32 -7.73
C VAL A 23 20.02 20.41 -8.04
N GLY A 24 20.88 20.75 -7.08
CA GLY A 24 21.96 21.72 -7.27
C GLY A 24 21.51 23.18 -7.34
N LEU A 25 20.26 23.49 -6.98
CA LEU A 25 19.78 24.86 -6.90
C LEU A 25 20.23 25.48 -5.58
N LEU A 26 20.92 26.62 -5.68
CA LEU A 26 21.25 27.43 -4.53
C LEU A 26 19.97 28.06 -3.97
N VAL A 27 19.72 27.87 -2.69
CA VAL A 27 18.61 28.52 -2.00
C VAL A 27 18.97 30.00 -1.85
N GLU A 28 18.41 30.87 -2.68
CA GLU A 28 18.54 32.32 -2.50
C GLU A 28 18.09 32.72 -1.09
N THR A 29 18.82 33.63 -0.46
CA THR A 29 18.67 34.11 0.93
C THR A 29 17.39 34.93 1.21
N GLY A 30 16.31 34.69 0.45
CA GLY A 30 14.99 35.31 0.64
C GLY A 30 13.96 34.36 1.27
N ARG A 31 12.84 34.91 1.79
CA ARG A 31 11.70 34.16 2.35
C ARG A 31 11.06 33.24 1.30
N ARG A 32 11.61 32.04 1.11
CA ARG A 32 11.02 30.96 0.32
C ARG A 32 9.77 30.45 1.04
N GLN A 33 8.60 30.64 0.44
CA GLN A 33 7.31 30.19 1.02
C GLN A 33 7.01 28.71 0.75
N THR A 34 7.62 28.12 -0.28
CA THR A 34 7.39 26.71 -0.66
C THR A 34 8.59 25.86 -0.24
N PRO A 35 8.40 24.84 0.62
CA PRO A 35 9.50 24.00 1.10
C PRO A 35 10.13 23.13 0.01
N GLY A 36 9.38 22.73 -1.01
CA GLY A 36 9.88 21.99 -2.17
C GLY A 36 10.23 22.88 -3.37
N LEU A 37 10.33 22.27 -4.55
CA LEU A 37 10.59 22.99 -5.79
C LEU A 37 9.40 23.88 -6.21
N ARG A 38 9.70 24.98 -6.88
CA ARG A 38 8.70 25.84 -7.52
C ARG A 38 8.35 25.27 -8.90
N ARG A 39 7.22 25.73 -9.44
CA ARG A 39 6.76 25.30 -10.77
C ARG A 39 7.74 25.73 -11.85
N GLU A 40 8.28 26.94 -11.74
CA GLU A 40 9.31 27.42 -12.65
C GLU A 40 10.58 26.56 -12.62
N GLU A 41 11.04 26.16 -11.43
CA GLU A 41 12.25 25.32 -11.27
C GLU A 41 12.08 23.95 -11.95
N VAL A 42 10.94 23.27 -11.74
CA VAL A 42 10.65 21.99 -12.39
C VAL A 42 10.54 22.14 -13.90
N ALA A 43 9.82 23.15 -14.38
CA ALA A 43 9.63 23.38 -15.81
C ALA A 43 10.98 23.62 -16.51
N THR A 44 11.85 24.44 -15.93
CA THR A 44 13.20 24.68 -16.46
C THR A 44 14.03 23.40 -16.52
N MET A 45 14.06 22.61 -15.44
CA MET A 45 14.83 21.35 -15.42
C MET A 45 14.31 20.30 -16.39
N ALA A 46 12.99 20.24 -16.59
CA ALA A 46 12.36 19.33 -17.53
C ALA A 46 12.36 19.84 -18.98
N GLY A 47 12.89 21.04 -19.26
CA GLY A 47 12.86 21.65 -20.60
C GLY A 47 11.45 21.98 -21.09
N LEU A 48 10.52 22.28 -20.17
CA LEU A 48 9.11 22.58 -20.43
C LEU A 48 8.82 24.07 -20.22
N SER A 49 7.73 24.57 -20.82
CA SER A 49 7.21 25.89 -20.42
C SER A 49 6.49 25.81 -19.07
N VAL A 50 6.60 26.88 -18.29
CA VAL A 50 5.94 26.98 -16.97
C VAL A 50 4.43 26.79 -17.10
N ASP A 51 3.82 27.40 -18.11
CA ASP A 51 2.39 27.28 -18.40
C ASP A 51 1.97 25.84 -18.73
N TYR A 52 2.84 25.08 -19.42
CA TYR A 52 2.57 23.67 -19.71
C TYR A 52 2.59 22.83 -18.43
N TYR A 53 3.60 23.03 -17.58
CA TYR A 53 3.68 22.33 -16.29
C TYR A 53 2.50 22.67 -15.35
N ILE A 54 2.07 23.95 -15.30
CA ILE A 54 0.88 24.37 -14.54
C ILE A 54 -0.36 23.62 -15.03
N ARG A 55 -0.58 23.52 -16.35
CA ARG A 55 -1.74 22.80 -16.89
C ARG A 55 -1.70 21.31 -16.56
N LEU A 56 -0.51 20.70 -16.54
CA LEU A 56 -0.33 19.31 -16.16
C LEU A 56 -0.70 19.08 -14.68
N GLU A 57 -0.18 19.90 -13.75
CA GLU A 57 -0.55 19.84 -12.32
C GLU A 57 -2.03 20.11 -12.05
N GLN A 58 -2.69 20.92 -12.89
CA GLN A 58 -4.13 21.22 -12.77
C GLN A 58 -5.02 20.15 -13.41
N GLY A 59 -4.44 19.15 -14.08
CA GLY A 59 -5.20 18.14 -14.83
C GLY A 59 -5.95 18.70 -16.04
N ARG A 60 -5.46 19.81 -16.61
CA ARG A 60 -6.03 20.44 -17.82
C ARG A 60 -5.41 19.92 -19.11
N ASP A 61 -4.23 19.33 -19.04
CA ASP A 61 -3.59 18.64 -20.16
C ASP A 61 -3.98 17.15 -20.18
N THR A 62 -4.06 16.56 -21.37
CA THR A 62 -4.67 15.23 -21.60
C THR A 62 -3.74 14.21 -22.24
N ASN A 63 -2.53 14.59 -22.68
CA ASN A 63 -1.66 13.63 -23.35
C ASN A 63 -0.17 14.07 -23.36
N PRO A 64 0.52 14.08 -22.20
CA PRO A 64 1.96 14.27 -22.17
C PRO A 64 2.67 13.16 -22.97
N SER A 65 3.68 13.53 -23.76
CA SER A 65 4.47 12.56 -24.53
C SER A 65 5.39 11.76 -23.59
N MET A 66 5.87 10.59 -24.05
CA MET A 66 6.83 9.77 -23.28
C MET A 66 8.09 10.59 -22.91
N ALA A 67 8.61 11.39 -23.85
CA ALA A 67 9.76 12.27 -23.61
C ALA A 67 9.50 13.32 -22.51
N VAL A 68 8.27 13.86 -22.44
CA VAL A 68 7.87 14.77 -21.37
C VAL A 68 7.84 14.03 -20.02
N LEU A 69 7.33 12.80 -19.99
CA LEU A 69 7.27 12.00 -18.76
C LEU A 69 8.68 11.63 -18.26
N ASP A 70 9.60 11.27 -19.17
CA ASP A 70 11.00 11.01 -18.82
C ASP A 70 11.72 12.26 -18.30
N ALA A 71 11.50 13.42 -18.94
CA ALA A 71 12.08 14.68 -18.48
C ALA A 71 11.56 15.08 -17.09
N LEU A 72 10.26 14.87 -16.83
CA LEU A 72 9.67 15.10 -15.51
C LEU A 72 10.19 14.11 -14.47
N ALA A 73 10.34 12.83 -14.83
CA ALA A 73 10.89 11.83 -13.93
C ALA A 73 12.34 12.17 -13.52
N ALA A 74 13.16 12.60 -14.48
CA ALA A 74 14.52 13.06 -14.21
C ALA A 74 14.55 14.34 -13.35
N ALA A 75 13.75 15.35 -13.70
CA ALA A 75 13.69 16.62 -12.96
C ALA A 75 13.23 16.45 -11.50
N LEU A 76 12.31 15.52 -11.26
CA LEU A 76 11.79 15.20 -9.92
C LEU A 76 12.58 14.09 -9.21
N ARG A 77 13.63 13.56 -9.86
CA ARG A 77 14.46 12.44 -9.37
C ARG A 77 13.61 11.24 -8.90
N LEU A 78 12.61 10.89 -9.70
CA LEU A 78 11.73 9.76 -9.40
C LEU A 78 12.53 8.45 -9.40
N ASP A 79 12.21 7.58 -8.45
CA ASP A 79 12.71 6.20 -8.50
C ASP A 79 11.98 5.37 -9.58
N GLU A 80 12.41 4.11 -9.74
CA GLU A 80 11.86 3.21 -10.75
C GLU A 80 10.34 2.96 -10.59
N ASP A 81 9.86 2.81 -9.34
CA ASP A 81 8.45 2.57 -9.07
C ASP A 81 7.61 3.83 -9.31
N GLU A 82 8.13 4.98 -8.90
CA GLU A 82 7.52 6.29 -9.11
C GLU A 82 7.45 6.65 -10.59
N HIS A 83 8.48 6.32 -11.36
CA HIS A 83 8.52 6.53 -12.81
C HIS A 83 7.53 5.62 -13.53
N ALA A 84 7.48 4.33 -13.17
CA ALA A 84 6.46 3.41 -13.68
C ALA A 84 5.04 3.87 -13.33
N HIS A 85 4.83 4.42 -12.13
CA HIS A 85 3.56 4.99 -11.72
C HIS A 85 3.17 6.21 -12.55
N LEU A 86 4.11 7.14 -12.79
CA LEU A 86 3.89 8.31 -13.64
C LEU A 86 3.39 7.90 -15.03
N TYR A 87 4.01 6.88 -15.63
CA TYR A 87 3.58 6.33 -16.92
C TYR A 87 2.17 5.74 -16.89
N ASN A 88 1.83 5.01 -15.83
CA ASN A 88 0.51 4.43 -15.66
C ASN A 88 -0.57 5.50 -15.52
N LEU A 89 -0.30 6.58 -14.77
CA LEU A 89 -1.20 7.72 -14.65
C LEU A 89 -1.42 8.42 -15.99
N ALA A 90 -0.33 8.68 -16.74
CA ALA A 90 -0.42 9.32 -18.05
C ALA A 90 -1.20 8.48 -19.08
N ARG A 91 -1.05 7.14 -19.05
CA ARG A 91 -1.85 6.22 -19.88
C ARG A 91 -3.34 6.26 -19.57
N GLY A 92 -3.69 6.40 -18.29
CA GLY A 92 -5.07 6.64 -17.84
C GLY A 92 -5.63 7.90 -18.48
N VAL A 93 -4.95 9.03 -18.28
CA VAL A 93 -5.36 10.34 -18.80
C VAL A 93 -5.56 10.34 -20.33
N ALA A 94 -4.75 9.59 -21.08
CA ALA A 94 -4.86 9.45 -22.53
C ALA A 94 -6.00 8.51 -23.00
N GLY A 95 -6.77 7.91 -22.10
CA GLY A 95 -7.85 6.95 -22.41
C GLY A 95 -7.33 5.61 -22.95
N ARG A 96 -6.04 5.31 -22.76
CA ARG A 96 -5.37 4.11 -23.31
C ARG A 96 -5.33 2.95 -22.32
N ARG A 97 -6.06 3.08 -21.22
CA ARG A 97 -6.07 2.10 -20.15
C ARG A 97 -7.15 1.04 -20.39
N PRO A 98 -6.87 -0.25 -20.14
CA PRO A 98 -7.93 -1.25 -20.02
C PRO A 98 -8.96 -0.82 -18.97
N ARG A 99 -10.24 -0.93 -19.30
CA ARG A 99 -11.34 -0.58 -18.40
C ARG A 99 -11.24 -1.38 -17.09
N PRO A 100 -11.45 -0.78 -15.91
CA PRO A 100 -11.49 -1.51 -14.65
C PRO A 100 -12.48 -2.68 -14.76
N ARG A 101 -12.03 -3.88 -14.38
CA ARG A 101 -12.89 -5.08 -14.35
C ARG A 101 -13.81 -5.03 -13.13
N ALA A 102 -14.99 -5.61 -13.30
CA ALA A 102 -16.19 -5.57 -12.44
C ALA A 102 -15.94 -5.86 -10.93
N PRO A 103 -16.89 -5.53 -10.03
CA PRO A 103 -16.65 -5.45 -8.59
C PRO A 103 -16.43 -6.84 -7.94
N GLN A 104 -15.68 -6.82 -6.83
CA GLN A 104 -15.57 -7.84 -5.77
C GLN A 104 -15.96 -9.27 -6.20
N THR A 105 -15.15 -9.86 -7.08
CA THR A 105 -15.27 -11.27 -7.40
C THR A 105 -14.83 -12.09 -6.18
N PRO A 106 -15.54 -13.18 -5.82
CA PRO A 106 -15.03 -14.12 -4.81
C PRO A 106 -13.62 -14.61 -5.17
N ALA A 107 -12.91 -15.12 -4.17
CA ALA A 107 -11.59 -15.71 -4.37
C ALA A 107 -11.64 -16.76 -5.50
N ARG A 108 -10.69 -16.68 -6.44
CA ARG A 108 -10.63 -17.64 -7.54
C ARG A 108 -10.49 -19.06 -6.97
N PRO A 109 -11.25 -20.06 -7.46
CA PRO A 109 -11.20 -21.43 -6.92
C PRO A 109 -9.79 -22.02 -6.87
N GLY A 110 -8.96 -21.77 -7.89
CA GLY A 110 -7.56 -22.23 -7.91
C GLY A 110 -6.67 -21.55 -6.85
N LEU A 111 -6.95 -20.29 -6.47
CA LEU A 111 -6.24 -19.64 -5.37
C LEU A 111 -6.68 -20.20 -4.02
N VAL A 112 -7.96 -20.53 -3.87
CA VAL A 112 -8.47 -21.21 -2.67
C VAL A 112 -7.85 -22.60 -2.53
N GLN A 113 -7.74 -23.38 -3.61
CA GLN A 113 -7.04 -24.66 -3.58
C GLN A 113 -5.55 -24.51 -3.24
N LEU A 114 -4.91 -23.42 -3.70
CA LEU A 114 -3.52 -23.13 -3.36
C LEU A 114 -3.34 -22.85 -1.86
N LEU A 115 -4.31 -22.20 -1.20
CA LEU A 115 -4.26 -21.97 0.25
C LEU A 115 -4.12 -23.27 1.05
N GLU A 116 -4.83 -24.33 0.64
CA GLU A 116 -4.72 -25.65 1.26
C GLU A 116 -3.38 -26.32 0.92
N SER A 117 -2.89 -26.13 -0.30
CA SER A 117 -1.68 -26.79 -0.79
C SER A 117 -0.39 -26.28 -0.13
N VAL A 118 -0.40 -25.05 0.40
CA VAL A 118 0.79 -24.44 1.03
C VAL A 118 0.84 -24.64 2.54
N ARG A 119 -0.18 -25.25 3.16
CA ARG A 119 -0.22 -25.43 4.62
C ARG A 119 0.99 -26.25 5.10
N PRO A 120 1.58 -25.90 6.27
CA PRO A 120 1.11 -24.93 7.27
C PRO A 120 1.58 -23.47 7.05
N THR A 121 2.02 -23.11 5.83
CA THR A 121 2.47 -21.74 5.52
C THR A 121 1.29 -20.75 5.61
N PRO A 122 1.36 -19.68 6.41
CA PRO A 122 0.32 -18.66 6.48
C PRO A 122 0.10 -18.00 5.12
N ALA A 123 -1.15 -17.98 4.65
CA ALA A 123 -1.48 -17.43 3.36
C ALA A 123 -2.89 -16.86 3.30
N PHE A 124 -3.07 -15.88 2.41
CA PHE A 124 -4.36 -15.28 2.11
C PHE A 124 -4.49 -14.77 0.68
N VAL A 125 -5.74 -14.65 0.23
CA VAL A 125 -6.15 -14.08 -1.05
C VAL A 125 -6.78 -12.73 -0.80
N LEU A 126 -6.25 -11.71 -1.47
CA LEU A 126 -6.68 -10.33 -1.36
C LEU A 126 -7.25 -9.82 -2.68
N ASP A 127 -8.22 -8.92 -2.61
CA ASP A 127 -8.57 -8.10 -3.76
C ASP A 127 -7.60 -6.91 -3.96
N GLN A 128 -7.97 -6.02 -4.88
CA GLN A 128 -7.17 -4.88 -5.29
C GLN A 128 -7.00 -3.85 -4.17
N VAL A 129 -8.00 -3.67 -3.30
CA VAL A 129 -7.95 -2.75 -2.15
C VAL A 129 -7.60 -3.47 -0.84
N SER A 130 -7.15 -4.72 -0.94
CA SER A 130 -6.73 -5.58 0.18
C SER A 130 -7.87 -6.08 1.08
N ASN A 131 -9.09 -6.22 0.56
CA ASN A 131 -10.13 -7.01 1.21
C ASN A 131 -9.71 -8.48 1.23
N LEU A 132 -9.93 -9.15 2.35
CA LEU A 132 -9.58 -10.55 2.56
C LEU A 132 -10.66 -11.45 1.94
N LEU A 133 -10.39 -11.98 0.75
CA LEU A 133 -11.34 -12.82 0.01
C LEU A 133 -11.34 -14.27 0.52
N ALA A 134 -10.18 -14.77 0.93
CA ALA A 134 -10.00 -16.08 1.55
C ALA A 134 -8.67 -16.12 2.33
N ALA A 135 -8.56 -16.98 3.33
CA ALA A 135 -7.33 -17.22 4.07
C ALA A 135 -7.30 -18.67 4.57
N ASN A 136 -6.11 -19.24 4.71
CA ASN A 136 -5.98 -20.48 5.49
C ASN A 136 -5.98 -20.15 7.01
N PRO A 137 -6.23 -21.14 7.89
CA PRO A 137 -6.24 -20.90 9.33
C PRO A 137 -4.97 -20.24 9.86
N GLU A 138 -3.81 -20.64 9.33
CA GLU A 138 -2.51 -20.09 9.72
C GLU A 138 -2.38 -18.60 9.35
N GLY A 139 -2.94 -18.19 8.21
CA GLY A 139 -3.02 -16.79 7.78
C GLY A 139 -3.87 -15.93 8.70
N LEU A 140 -5.00 -16.46 9.20
CA LEU A 140 -5.83 -15.76 10.19
C LEU A 140 -5.14 -15.66 11.55
N ARG A 141 -4.47 -16.74 11.99
CA ARG A 141 -3.73 -16.74 13.26
C ARG A 141 -2.51 -15.81 13.25
N LEU A 142 -1.89 -15.62 12.09
CA LEU A 142 -0.79 -14.66 11.93
C LEU A 142 -1.23 -13.21 12.23
N LEU A 143 -2.50 -12.88 11.99
CA LEU A 143 -3.07 -11.55 12.19
C LEU A 143 -4.08 -11.57 13.35
N SER A 144 -3.56 -11.57 14.58
CA SER A 144 -4.36 -11.69 15.80
C SER A 144 -5.57 -10.73 15.81
N GLY A 145 -6.77 -11.28 16.03
CA GLY A 145 -8.03 -10.54 16.07
C GLY A 145 -8.72 -10.31 14.72
N VAL A 146 -8.04 -10.53 13.58
CA VAL A 146 -8.70 -10.36 12.26
C VAL A 146 -9.82 -11.38 12.02
N GLY A 147 -9.71 -12.56 12.64
CA GLY A 147 -10.70 -13.62 12.56
C GLY A 147 -12.02 -13.29 13.26
N ASP A 148 -12.00 -12.34 14.20
CA ASP A 148 -13.18 -11.93 14.97
C ASP A 148 -14.04 -10.93 14.21
N TRP A 149 -13.50 -10.32 13.15
CA TRP A 149 -14.27 -9.45 12.27
C TRP A 149 -15.18 -10.25 11.34
N GLU A 150 -16.33 -9.67 11.01
CA GLU A 150 -17.20 -10.19 9.96
C GLU A 150 -16.42 -10.33 8.64
N PRO A 151 -16.57 -11.44 7.89
CA PRO A 151 -15.81 -11.66 6.67
C PRO A 151 -15.85 -10.51 5.66
N ALA A 152 -16.97 -9.79 5.57
CA ALA A 152 -17.14 -8.64 4.69
C ALA A 152 -16.31 -7.40 5.10
N ASP A 153 -15.97 -7.29 6.39
CA ASP A 153 -15.22 -6.15 6.95
C ASP A 153 -13.72 -6.42 7.02
N ARG A 154 -13.28 -7.66 6.77
CA ARG A 154 -11.86 -8.05 6.78
C ARG A 154 -11.12 -7.38 5.63
N ASN A 155 -10.29 -6.40 5.98
CA ASN A 155 -9.37 -5.75 5.07
C ASN A 155 -8.01 -5.58 5.76
N LEU A 156 -6.93 -6.01 5.10
CA LEU A 156 -5.59 -6.01 5.69
C LEU A 156 -5.10 -4.59 6.01
N ILE A 157 -5.44 -3.61 5.17
CA ILE A 157 -5.01 -2.23 5.38
C ILE A 157 -5.83 -1.60 6.50
N ARG A 158 -7.14 -1.86 6.53
CA ARG A 158 -7.99 -1.49 7.66
C ARG A 158 -7.44 -2.06 8.97
N TYR A 159 -7.08 -3.34 8.98
CA TYR A 159 -6.46 -3.99 10.13
C TYR A 159 -5.21 -3.23 10.60
N VAL A 160 -4.27 -2.92 9.69
CA VAL A 160 -3.02 -2.21 10.02
C VAL A 160 -3.28 -0.87 10.71
N PHE A 161 -4.29 -0.10 10.29
CA PHE A 161 -4.52 1.25 10.79
C PHE A 161 -5.53 1.36 11.94
N THR A 162 -6.41 0.38 12.12
CA THR A 162 -7.55 0.50 13.05
C THR A 162 -7.61 -0.58 14.12
N HIS A 163 -6.97 -1.74 13.90
CA HIS A 163 -7.01 -2.82 14.88
C HIS A 163 -5.99 -2.55 16.01
N PRO A 164 -6.37 -2.68 17.30
CA PRO A 164 -5.49 -2.40 18.42
C PRO A 164 -4.23 -3.29 18.44
N GLU A 165 -4.35 -4.56 18.04
CA GLU A 165 -3.23 -5.51 18.00
C GLU A 165 -2.26 -5.28 16.83
N ALA A 166 -2.61 -4.47 15.82
CA ALA A 166 -1.79 -4.37 14.61
C ALA A 166 -0.37 -3.86 14.90
N ARG A 167 -0.23 -2.92 15.85
CA ARG A 167 1.07 -2.39 16.27
C ARG A 167 1.91 -3.38 17.07
N PHE A 168 1.26 -4.36 17.72
CA PHE A 168 1.97 -5.46 18.37
C PHE A 168 2.40 -6.49 17.34
N VAL A 169 1.48 -6.93 16.48
CA VAL A 169 1.71 -7.98 15.47
C VAL A 169 2.85 -7.62 14.53
N PHE A 170 2.92 -6.38 14.06
CA PHE A 170 4.01 -5.91 13.20
C PHE A 170 5.09 -5.21 14.03
N GLU A 171 6.28 -5.79 14.14
CA GLU A 171 7.39 -5.14 14.85
C GLU A 171 7.78 -3.82 14.18
N ASP A 172 7.85 -3.81 12.85
CA ASP A 172 7.97 -2.59 12.04
C ASP A 172 6.59 -2.18 11.49
N TRP A 173 5.73 -1.71 12.39
CA TRP A 173 4.40 -1.25 12.02
C TRP A 173 4.45 -0.04 11.07
N GLU A 174 5.39 0.90 11.28
CA GLU A 174 5.52 2.08 10.43
C GLU A 174 5.87 1.71 9.00
N GLY A 175 6.81 0.78 8.80
CA GLY A 175 7.13 0.21 7.50
C GLY A 175 5.91 -0.43 6.83
N MET A 176 5.15 -1.24 7.58
CA MET A 176 3.92 -1.85 7.07
C MET A 176 2.86 -0.81 6.67
N ALA A 177 2.67 0.23 7.48
CA ALA A 177 1.74 1.32 7.23
C ALA A 177 2.10 2.08 5.94
N MET A 178 3.39 2.40 5.76
CA MET A 178 3.90 3.03 4.53
C MET A 178 3.66 2.14 3.29
N ASP A 179 3.96 0.84 3.38
CA ASP A 179 3.72 -0.12 2.30
C ASP A 179 2.23 -0.21 1.92
N CYS A 180 1.34 -0.17 2.92
CA CYS A 180 -0.11 -0.21 2.70
C CYS A 180 -0.60 1.04 1.96
N VAL A 181 -0.16 2.23 2.38
CA VAL A 181 -0.51 3.50 1.70
C VAL A 181 0.03 3.53 0.28
N ALA A 182 1.28 3.14 0.08
CA ALA A 182 1.91 3.06 -1.24
C ALA A 182 1.17 2.10 -2.19
N HIS A 183 0.68 0.98 -1.65
CA HIS A 183 -0.17 0.07 -2.40
C HIS A 183 -1.50 0.72 -2.80
N LEU A 184 -2.19 1.40 -1.89
CA LEU A 184 -3.44 2.11 -2.21
C LEU A 184 -3.22 3.23 -3.25
N ARG A 185 -2.07 3.91 -3.26
CA ARG A 185 -1.73 4.88 -4.32
C ARG A 185 -1.54 4.23 -5.67
N THR A 186 -0.90 3.06 -5.70
CA THR A 186 -0.82 2.24 -6.92
C THR A 186 -2.21 1.85 -7.42
N VAL A 187 -3.10 1.43 -6.52
CA VAL A 187 -4.50 1.10 -6.84
C VAL A 187 -5.26 2.33 -7.33
N GLN A 188 -5.05 3.51 -6.74
CA GLN A 188 -5.66 4.76 -7.18
C GLN A 188 -5.24 5.15 -8.59
N GLY A 189 -3.94 5.03 -8.89
CA GLY A 189 -3.47 5.24 -10.24
C GLY A 189 -4.01 4.18 -11.19
N ASN A 190 -4.35 3.00 -10.66
CA ASN A 190 -4.89 1.90 -11.43
C ASN A 190 -6.40 1.98 -11.71
N ASP A 191 -7.17 2.57 -10.82
CA ASP A 191 -8.59 2.79 -10.99
C ASP A 191 -9.01 4.06 -10.23
N PRO A 192 -8.81 5.26 -10.82
CA PRO A 192 -9.18 6.54 -10.21
C PRO A 192 -10.68 6.69 -9.88
N GLY A 193 -11.51 5.85 -10.51
CA GLY A 193 -12.96 5.78 -10.33
C GLY A 193 -13.42 4.77 -9.27
N SER A 194 -12.50 4.02 -8.66
CA SER A 194 -12.84 2.97 -7.70
C SER A 194 -13.61 3.52 -6.48
N LEU A 195 -14.88 3.14 -6.37
CA LEU A 195 -15.72 3.49 -5.21
C LEU A 195 -15.23 2.79 -3.94
N ALA A 196 -14.75 1.55 -4.05
CA ALA A 196 -14.21 0.78 -2.93
C ALA A 196 -12.97 1.46 -2.34
N LEU A 197 -12.05 1.93 -3.20
CA LEU A 197 -10.88 2.68 -2.74
C LEU A 197 -11.27 4.02 -2.10
N ALA A 198 -12.21 4.75 -2.70
CA ALA A 198 -12.67 6.02 -2.17
C ALA A 198 -13.33 5.86 -0.79
N ALA A 199 -14.15 4.82 -0.61
CA ALA A 199 -14.76 4.49 0.68
C ALA A 199 -13.70 4.17 1.73
N LEU A 200 -12.78 3.25 1.43
CA LEU A 200 -11.73 2.84 2.36
C LEU A 200 -10.80 4.01 2.74
N THR A 201 -10.38 4.83 1.77
CA THR A 201 -9.50 5.98 2.07
C THR A 201 -10.21 7.04 2.90
N THR A 202 -11.49 7.28 2.66
CA THR A 202 -12.30 8.21 3.48
C THR A 202 -12.43 7.71 4.92
N GLU A 203 -12.76 6.43 5.08
CA GLU A 203 -12.84 5.77 6.38
C GLU A 203 -11.51 5.87 7.14
N LEU A 204 -10.39 5.51 6.51
CA LEU A 204 -9.08 5.49 7.16
C LEU A 204 -8.53 6.87 7.48
N CYS A 205 -8.80 7.89 6.64
CA CYS A 205 -8.46 9.27 6.99
C CYS A 205 -9.22 9.77 8.22
N ALA A 206 -10.47 9.34 8.42
CA ALA A 206 -11.24 9.69 9.61
C ALA A 206 -10.80 8.90 10.86
N ALA A 207 -10.33 7.67 10.68
CA ALA A 207 -10.00 6.75 11.77
C ALA A 207 -8.54 6.83 12.25
N SER A 208 -7.59 7.24 11.41
CA SER A 208 -6.16 7.28 11.75
C SER A 208 -5.46 8.54 11.23
N ALA A 209 -4.97 9.36 12.16
CA ALA A 209 -4.15 10.53 11.84
C ALA A 209 -2.85 10.14 11.13
N GLU A 210 -2.28 8.97 11.44
CA GLU A 210 -1.11 8.44 10.73
C GLU A 210 -1.44 8.07 9.29
N PHE A 211 -2.61 7.46 9.03
CA PHE A 211 -3.06 7.21 7.66
C PHE A 211 -3.26 8.52 6.92
N GLU A 212 -3.97 9.49 7.49
CA GLU A 212 -4.19 10.80 6.87
C GLU A 212 -2.86 11.46 6.49
N ARG A 213 -1.92 11.47 7.44
CA ARG A 213 -0.56 12.01 7.22
C ARG A 213 0.13 11.26 6.09
N LEU A 214 0.25 9.94 6.15
CA LEU A 214 0.95 9.13 5.14
C LEU A 214 0.27 9.25 3.77
N TRP A 215 -1.06 9.26 3.73
CA TRP A 215 -1.84 9.47 2.52
C TRP A 215 -1.47 10.81 1.90
N ALA A 216 -1.44 11.90 2.67
CA ALA A 216 -1.06 13.22 2.16
C ALA A 216 0.34 13.28 1.54
N HIS A 217 1.28 12.42 1.96
CA HIS A 217 2.65 12.36 1.41
C HIS A 217 2.71 11.76 -0.01
N TYR A 218 1.68 11.03 -0.44
CA TYR A 218 1.57 10.44 -1.79
C TYR A 218 2.80 9.61 -2.20
N ASP A 219 3.31 8.80 -1.28
CA ASP A 219 4.35 7.84 -1.62
C ASP A 219 3.79 6.68 -2.42
N VAL A 220 4.54 6.28 -3.45
CA VAL A 220 4.21 5.18 -4.35
C VAL A 220 5.38 4.23 -4.35
N ARG A 221 5.09 2.96 -4.12
CA ARG A 221 6.05 1.85 -4.14
C ARG A 221 5.34 0.62 -4.69
N THR A 222 6.05 -0.18 -5.46
CA THR A 222 5.54 -1.48 -5.87
C THR A 222 5.67 -2.43 -4.70
N LYS A 223 4.54 -3.01 -4.25
CA LYS A 223 4.55 -4.03 -3.20
C LYS A 223 5.26 -5.28 -3.71
N ARG A 224 6.53 -5.43 -3.34
CA ARG A 224 7.33 -6.64 -3.58
C ARG A 224 7.32 -7.53 -2.34
N GLY A 225 7.66 -8.79 -2.53
CA GLY A 225 7.89 -9.70 -1.42
C GLY A 225 8.92 -9.10 -0.45
N ALA A 226 8.61 -9.07 0.83
CA ALA A 226 9.45 -8.45 1.85
C ALA A 226 9.58 -9.37 3.06
N ARG A 227 10.77 -9.40 3.65
CA ARG A 227 10.99 -9.96 4.98
C ARG A 227 10.30 -9.06 6.00
N ARG A 228 9.45 -9.63 6.83
CA ARG A 228 8.70 -8.94 7.88
C ARG A 228 8.87 -9.69 9.20
N VAL A 229 9.01 -8.94 10.27
CA VAL A 229 9.09 -9.49 11.62
C VAL A 229 7.72 -9.37 12.26
N PHE A 230 7.22 -10.50 12.74
CA PHE A 230 5.95 -10.64 13.45
C PHE A 230 6.20 -10.90 14.93
N ARG A 231 5.24 -10.47 15.75
CA ARG A 231 5.12 -10.88 17.15
C ARG A 231 3.78 -11.56 17.35
N HIS A 232 3.81 -12.69 18.04
CA HIS A 232 2.64 -13.48 18.35
C HIS A 232 2.64 -13.83 19.83
N ALA A 233 1.50 -13.66 20.51
CA ALA A 233 1.42 -13.82 21.96
C ALA A 233 1.88 -15.21 22.44
N GLY A 234 1.56 -16.27 21.69
CA GLY A 234 1.93 -17.65 22.03
C GLY A 234 3.26 -18.15 21.47
N LEU A 235 3.83 -17.48 20.46
CA LEU A 235 5.01 -17.98 19.72
C LEU A 235 6.22 -17.03 19.80
N GLY A 236 6.05 -15.85 20.42
CA GLY A 236 7.06 -14.83 20.48
C GLY A 236 7.31 -14.18 19.12
N ARG A 237 8.58 -13.87 18.85
CA ARG A 237 9.02 -13.09 17.69
C ARG A 237 9.59 -14.02 16.62
N PHE A 238 9.15 -13.87 15.38
CA PHE A 238 9.68 -14.60 14.23
C PHE A 238 9.63 -13.76 12.95
N ALA A 239 10.44 -14.08 11.96
CA ALA A 239 10.55 -13.34 10.72
C ALA A 239 10.17 -14.18 9.50
N LEU A 240 9.29 -13.65 8.65
CA LEU A 240 8.80 -14.33 7.46
C LEU A 240 9.01 -13.48 6.22
N THR A 241 9.34 -14.12 5.11
CA THR A 241 9.40 -13.50 3.79
C THR A 241 8.07 -13.70 3.08
N SER A 242 7.41 -12.61 2.68
CA SER A 242 6.17 -12.70 1.92
C SER A 242 6.46 -12.94 0.43
N GLU A 243 5.75 -13.86 -0.21
CA GLU A 243 5.69 -14.01 -1.67
C GLU A 243 4.32 -13.58 -2.18
N ILE A 244 4.29 -12.84 -3.30
CA ILE A 244 3.06 -12.27 -3.86
C ILE A 244 2.86 -12.74 -5.29
N LEU A 245 1.79 -13.48 -5.53
CA LEU A 245 1.33 -13.88 -6.86
C LEU A 245 0.11 -13.04 -7.24
N SER A 246 0.22 -12.26 -8.31
CA SER A 246 -0.87 -11.42 -8.80
C SER A 246 -1.56 -12.07 -9.99
N THR A 247 -2.88 -11.98 -10.04
CA THR A 247 -3.68 -12.49 -11.15
C THR A 247 -4.10 -11.37 -12.10
N PRO A 248 -4.45 -11.68 -13.37
CA PRO A 248 -4.87 -10.66 -14.35
C PRO A 248 -6.14 -9.89 -13.97
N ASP A 249 -6.99 -10.45 -13.09
CA ASP A 249 -8.17 -9.81 -12.50
C ASP A 249 -7.86 -8.97 -11.25
N GLY A 250 -6.58 -8.91 -10.85
CA GLY A 250 -6.08 -8.08 -9.76
C GLY A 250 -6.22 -8.68 -8.36
N GLN A 251 -6.63 -9.95 -8.25
CA GLN A 251 -6.48 -10.68 -6.99
C GLN A 251 -5.01 -10.97 -6.72
N ARG A 252 -4.65 -11.06 -5.44
CA ARG A 252 -3.29 -11.35 -5.01
C ARG A 252 -3.32 -12.49 -4.01
N PHE A 253 -2.55 -13.52 -4.27
CA PHE A 253 -2.22 -14.53 -3.28
C PHE A 253 -0.93 -14.13 -2.57
N VAL A 254 -0.96 -14.11 -1.25
CA VAL A 254 0.19 -13.76 -0.41
C VAL A 254 0.46 -14.92 0.52
N ALA A 255 1.68 -15.45 0.50
CA ALA A 255 2.14 -16.49 1.43
C ALA A 255 3.38 -16.01 2.19
N PHE A 256 3.54 -16.43 3.44
CA PHE A 256 4.66 -16.03 4.29
C PHE A 256 5.54 -17.22 4.64
N GLN A 257 6.76 -17.23 4.11
CA GLN A 257 7.70 -18.35 4.22
C GLN A 257 8.84 -18.03 5.19
N ALA A 258 9.36 -19.05 5.85
CA ALA A 258 10.61 -19.00 6.58
C ALA A 258 11.69 -19.78 5.81
N ALA A 259 12.96 -19.52 6.11
CA ALA A 259 14.03 -20.37 5.60
C ALA A 259 13.86 -21.80 6.17
N PRO A 260 14.05 -22.86 5.38
CA PRO A 260 14.04 -24.23 5.88
C PRO A 260 15.03 -24.41 7.05
N ASP A 261 14.72 -25.31 7.98
CA ASP A 261 15.56 -25.66 9.13
C ASP A 261 15.98 -24.46 10.00
N SER A 262 15.11 -23.45 10.10
CA SER A 262 15.33 -22.25 10.92
C SER A 262 14.32 -22.15 12.07
N PRO A 263 14.64 -21.41 13.15
CA PRO A 263 13.69 -21.15 14.23
C PRO A 263 12.38 -20.48 13.75
N ASP A 264 12.45 -19.69 12.67
CA ASP A 264 11.28 -19.07 12.04
C ASP A 264 10.36 -20.13 11.38
N SER A 265 10.93 -21.22 10.85
CA SER A 265 10.19 -22.36 10.28
C SER A 265 9.53 -23.22 11.37
N ASP A 266 10.19 -23.39 12.50
CA ASP A 266 9.60 -24.04 13.67
C ASP A 266 8.40 -23.25 14.19
N ALA A 267 8.51 -21.92 14.24
CA ALA A 267 7.39 -21.04 14.60
C ALA A 267 6.19 -21.18 13.63
N LEU A 268 6.41 -21.33 12.33
CA LEU A 268 5.34 -21.60 11.36
C LEU A 268 4.65 -22.94 11.62
N THR A 269 5.44 -23.98 11.92
CA THR A 269 4.90 -25.31 12.24
C THR A 269 4.05 -25.23 13.50
N LEU A 270 4.53 -24.54 14.53
CA LEU A 270 3.78 -24.31 15.76
C LEU A 270 2.50 -23.48 15.51
N LEU A 271 2.54 -22.47 14.64
CA LEU A 271 1.36 -21.66 14.27
C LEU A 271 0.23 -22.50 13.65
N GLY A 272 0.59 -23.52 12.87
CA GLY A 272 -0.35 -24.52 12.35
C GLY A 272 -0.98 -25.39 13.44
N LEU A 273 -0.23 -25.66 14.51
CA LEU A 273 -0.60 -26.53 15.63
C LEU A 273 -1.34 -25.82 16.76
N VAL A 274 -1.20 -24.49 16.89
CA VAL A 274 -1.99 -23.67 17.82
C VAL A 274 -3.44 -23.72 17.34
N GLY A 275 -4.21 -24.71 17.83
CA GLY A 275 -5.62 -24.89 17.51
C GLY A 275 -6.50 -23.74 18.00
N ASP A 276 -7.80 -23.78 17.67
CA ASP A 276 -8.82 -22.73 17.84
C ASP A 276 -9.21 -22.43 19.31
N GLY A 277 -8.29 -22.57 20.27
CA GLY A 277 -8.59 -22.63 21.70
C GLY A 277 -7.61 -21.93 22.62
N VAL A 278 -6.97 -20.83 22.19
CA VAL A 278 -6.32 -19.91 23.15
C VAL A 278 -7.24 -18.70 23.31
N PRO A 279 -7.94 -18.54 24.43
CA PRO A 279 -8.75 -17.35 24.67
C PRO A 279 -7.86 -16.10 24.62
N SER A 280 -8.32 -15.07 23.90
CA SER A 280 -7.68 -13.76 23.93
C SER A 280 -7.59 -13.28 25.38
N CYS A 281 -6.52 -12.58 25.73
CA CYS A 281 -6.21 -12.17 27.10
C CYS A 281 -7.12 -11.04 27.64
N SER A 282 -8.38 -10.97 27.19
CA SER A 282 -9.33 -9.93 27.56
C SER A 282 -10.25 -10.27 28.74
N GLU A 283 -10.25 -11.50 29.27
CA GLU A 283 -11.22 -11.91 30.32
C GLU A 283 -10.67 -12.05 31.76
N HIS A 284 -9.41 -11.75 32.04
CA HIS A 284 -8.86 -11.89 33.41
C HIS A 284 -8.88 -10.61 34.27
N ALA A 285 -9.49 -9.50 33.82
CA ALA A 285 -9.50 -8.25 34.58
C ALA A 285 -10.77 -8.00 35.44
N GLU A 286 -11.84 -8.78 35.33
CA GLU A 286 -13.11 -8.50 36.05
C GLU A 286 -13.47 -9.47 37.17
N ARG A 287 -12.59 -10.42 37.52
CA ARG A 287 -12.80 -11.30 38.68
C ARG A 287 -11.73 -11.09 39.74
N GLU A 288 -11.66 -9.89 40.29
CA GLU A 288 -11.16 -9.66 41.64
C GLU A 288 -11.40 -8.19 42.04
N ARG A 289 -12.48 -7.95 42.79
CA ARG A 289 -12.58 -6.97 43.89
C ARG A 289 -13.96 -7.08 44.56
N PRO A 290 -14.02 -6.75 45.87
CA PRO A 290 -14.47 -7.67 46.93
C PRO A 290 -15.97 -7.71 47.17
#